data_AF-A0A417YRU6-F1
#
_entry.id   AF-A0A417YRU6-F1
#
_cell.length_a   1.000
_cell.length_b   1.000
_cell.length_c   1.000
_cell.angle_alpha   90.00
_cell.angle_beta   90.00
_cell.angle_gamma   90.00
#
_symmetry.space_group_name_H-M   'P 1'
#
loop_
_entity.id
_entity.type
_entity.pdbx_description
1 polymer ?
#
loop_
_entity_poly.entity_id
_entity_poly.type
_entity_poly.pdbx_seq_one_letter_code
_entity_poly.pdbx_strand_id
1 'polypeptide(L)' 'MGKILKFFYLALGVYCMVSFAVLLVQHEYQQMVLSFFLALFNFGLYSLFRKEGSVPQLRLIRGGRR' A
#
# COMPACT_ATOMS: atom_id res chain seq x y z
N MET A 1 3.22 -12.20 8.48
CA MET A 1 3.06 -11.89 7.05
C MET A 1 2.66 -10.43 6.77
N GLY A 2 1.87 -9.74 7.60
CA GLY A 2 1.41 -8.37 7.32
C GLY A 2 2.50 -7.29 7.13
N LYS A 3 3.69 -7.44 7.75
CA LYS A 3 4.81 -6.49 7.55
C LYS A 3 5.32 -6.50 6.11
N ILE A 4 5.50 -7.68 5.51
CA ILE A 4 5.95 -7.83 4.12
C ILE A 4 4.91 -7.24 3.16
N LEU A 5 3.63 -7.54 3.43
CA LEU A 5 2.53 -7.05 2.62
C LEU A 5 2.43 -5.52 2.60
N LYS A 6 2.67 -4.86 3.73
CA LYS A 6 2.78 -3.40 3.80
C LYS A 6 3.90 -2.86 2.89
N PHE A 7 5.11 -3.41 2.98
CA PHE A 7 6.23 -2.95 2.13
C PHE A 7 5.99 -3.24 0.64
N PHE A 8 5.29 -4.32 0.33
CA PHE A 8 4.88 -4.65 -1.03
C PHE A 8 3.97 -3.57 -1.63
N TYR A 9 2.92 -3.16 -0.90
CA TYR A 9 2.05 -2.06 -1.34
C TYR A 9 2.80 -0.73 -1.44
N LEU A 10 3.77 -0.47 -0.57
CA LEU A 10 4.62 0.71 -0.69
C LEU A 10 5.45 0.70 -1.97
N ALA A 11 6.10 -0.43 -2.27
CA ALA A 11 6.93 -0.59 -3.46
C ALA A 11 6.09 -0.45 -4.75
N LEU A 12 4.91 -1.06 -4.79
CA LEU A 12 3.96 -0.90 -5.90
C LEU A 12 3.50 0.55 -6.05
N GLY A 13 3.19 1.25 -4.96
CA GLY A 13 2.81 2.66 -5.00
C GLY A 13 3.91 3.54 -5.61
N VAL A 14 5.17 3.32 -5.21
CA VAL A 14 6.33 4.02 -5.78
C VAL A 14 6.52 3.67 -7.26
N TYR A 15 6.41 2.39 -7.63
CA TYR A 15 6.51 1.95 -9.01
C TYR A 15 5.45 2.62 -9.91
N CYS A 16 4.20 2.68 -9.45
CA CYS A 16 3.13 3.34 -10.16
C CYS A 16 3.36 4.86 -10.29
N MET A 17 3.95 5.52 -9.29
CA MET A 17 4.33 6.95 -9.38
C MET A 17 5.43 7.21 -10.41
N VAL A 18 6.44 6.34 -10.47
CA VAL A 18 7.49 6.44 -11.50
C VAL A 18 6.87 6.20 -12.89
N SER A 19 5.99 5.21 -13.01
CA SER A 19 5.28 4.91 -14.26
C SER A 19 4.43 6.09 -14.71
N PHE A 20 3.71 6.75 -13.79
CA PHE A 20 2.97 7.98 -14.07
C PHE A 20 3.87 9.08 -14.67
N ALA A 21 5.05 9.32 -14.08
CA ALA A 21 5.98 10.32 -14.58
C ALA A 21 6.51 9.98 -15.98
N VAL A 22 6.82 8.71 -16.25
CA VAL A 22 7.26 8.25 -17.59
C VAL A 22 6.14 8.40 -18.61
N LEU A 23 4.93 7.97 -18.27
CA LEU A 23 3.76 8.03 -19.16
C LEU A 23 3.33 9.48 -19.46
N LEU A 24 3.57 10.40 -18.52
CA LEU A 24 3.37 11.83 -18.73
C LEU A 24 4.31 12.40 -19.79
N VAL A 25 5.57 11.94 -19.84
CA VAL A 25 6.54 12.31 -20.89
C VAL A 25 6.17 11.68 -22.25
N GLN A 26 5.58 10.49 -22.24
CA GLN A 26 5.17 9.78 -23.45
C GLN A 26 3.81 10.23 -24.02
N HIS A 27 3.11 11.15 -23.35
CA HIS A 27 1.74 11.59 -23.73
C HIS A 27 0.72 10.44 -23.77
N GLU A 28 0.96 9.37 -23.02
CA GLU A 28 0.09 8.18 -22.93
C GLU A 28 -0.99 8.38 -21.85
N TYR A 29 -1.91 9.32 -22.08
CA TYR A 29 -2.84 9.83 -21.07
C TYR A 29 -3.70 8.76 -20.40
N GLN A 30 -4.16 7.74 -21.14
CA GLN A 30 -4.99 6.67 -20.56
C GLN A 30 -4.21 5.84 -19.53
N GLN A 31 -3.00 5.43 -19.89
CA GLN A 31 -2.14 4.65 -18.99
C GLN A 31 -1.62 5.51 -17.83
N MET A 32 -1.38 6.80 -18.08
CA MET A 32 -1.01 7.76 -17.04
C MET A 32 -2.11 7.87 -15.98
N VAL A 33 -3.37 8.05 -16.38
CA VAL A 33 -4.49 8.14 -15.42
C VAL A 33 -4.64 6.83 -14.64
N LEU A 34 -4.52 5.68 -15.31
CA LEU A 34 -4.59 4.38 -14.66
C LEU A 34 -3.47 4.19 -13.61
N SER A 35 -2.23 4.50 -13.98
CA SER A 35 -1.06 4.39 -13.07
C SER A 35 -1.18 5.33 -11.88
N PHE A 36 -1.75 6.53 -12.05
CA PHE A 36 -2.04 7.46 -10.96
C PHE A 36 -3.04 6.89 -9.95
N PHE A 37 -4.18 6.36 -10.41
CA PHE A 37 -5.17 5.75 -9.51
C PHE A 37 -4.64 4.49 -8.83
N LEU A 38 -3.84 3.68 -9.53
CA LEU A 38 -3.14 2.54 -8.93
C LEU A 38 -2.16 2.98 -7.85
N ALA A 39 -1.40 4.06 -8.06
CA ALA A 39 -0.52 4.62 -7.03
C ALA A 39 -1.31 5.02 -5.79
N LEU A 40 -2.40 5.78 -5.95
CA LEU A 40 -3.26 6.19 -4.85
C LEU A 40 -3.84 5.00 -4.09
N PHE A 41 -4.31 3.97 -4.79
CA PHE A 41 -4.85 2.76 -4.17
C PHE A 41 -3.78 2.01 -3.35
N ASN A 42 -2.59 1.81 -3.91
CA ASN A 42 -1.49 1.12 -3.24
C ASN A 42 -1.00 1.91 -2.00
N PHE A 43 -0.91 3.24 -2.09
CA PHE A 43 -0.61 4.07 -0.92
C PHE A 43 -1.72 4.08 0.11
N GLY A 44 -2.99 4.03 -0.32
CA GLY A 44 -4.15 3.88 0.55
C GLY A 44 -4.10 2.59 1.36
N LEU A 45 -3.84 1.46 0.69
CA LEU A 45 -3.66 0.16 1.35
C LEU A 45 -2.43 0.16 2.26
N TYR A 46 -1.30 0.74 1.83
CA TYR A 46 -0.14 0.93 2.71
C TYR A 46 -0.48 1.70 3.98
N SER A 47 -1.26 2.77 3.87
CA SER A 47 -1.72 3.58 5.01
C SER A 47 -2.63 2.79 5.94
N LEU A 48 -3.55 2.01 5.37
CA LEU A 48 -4.45 1.13 6.12
C LEU A 48 -3.67 0.06 6.88
N PHE A 49 -2.80 -0.70 6.22
CA PHE A 49 -1.95 -1.70 6.87
C PHE A 49 -0.92 -1.09 7.83
N ARG A 50 -0.49 0.17 7.62
CA ARG A 50 0.33 0.91 8.57
C ARG A 50 -0.45 1.27 9.83
N LYS A 51 -1.73 1.67 9.70
CA LYS A 51 -2.62 1.97 10.82
C LYS A 51 -3.03 0.68 11.56
N GLU A 52 -3.41 -0.37 10.85
CA GLU A 52 -3.78 -1.67 11.44
C GLU A 52 -2.59 -2.38 12.08
N GLY A 53 -1.40 -2.33 11.47
CA GLY A 53 -0.17 -2.86 12.08
C GLY A 53 0.31 -2.12 13.33
N SER A 54 -0.28 -0.96 13.64
CA SER A 54 -0.01 -0.15 14.85
C SER A 54 -1.01 -0.42 15.98
N VAL A 55 -2.12 -1.11 15.72
CA VAL A 55 -3.08 -1.49 16.76
C VAL A 55 -2.71 -2.90 17.24
N PRO A 56 -2.26 -3.08 18.50
CA PRO A 56 -1.93 -4.40 19.03
C PRO A 56 -3.24 -5.11 19.39
N GLN A 57 -4.01 -5.54 18.41
CA GLN A 57 -5.22 -6.32 18.62
C GLN A 57 -5.06 -7.71 18.02
N LEU A 58 -4.23 -8.47 18.72
CA LEU A 58 -4.55 -9.81 19.21
C LEU A 58 -3.49 -10.09 20.29
N ARG A 59 -3.54 -9.34 21.40
CA ARG A 59 -3.20 -9.98 22.68
C ARG A 59 -4.24 -11.07 22.84
N LEU A 60 -3.95 -12.26 22.29
CA LEU A 60 -4.51 -13.51 22.76
C LEU A 60 -4.57 -13.40 24.27
N ILE A 61 -5.79 -13.49 24.79
CA ILE A 61 -6.12 -13.40 26.21
C ILE A 61 -5.18 -14.35 26.94
N ARG A 62 -4.08 -13.82 27.48
CA ARG A 62 -3.19 -14.49 28.41
C ARG A 62 -3.93 -14.44 29.74
N GLY A 63 -4.84 -15.37 29.96
CA GLY A 63 -5.73 -15.25 31.12
C GLY A 63 -6.82 -16.30 31.23
N GLY A 64 -6.49 -17.58 31.04
CA GLY A 64 -7.26 -18.69 31.61
C GLY A 64 -6.43 -19.29 32.73
N ARG A 65 -6.64 -18.82 33.96
CA ARG A 65 -6.01 -19.34 35.18
C ARG A 65 -6.85 -20.52 35.66
N ARG A 66 -6.15 -21.60 36.06
CA ARG A 66 -6.61 -22.91 36.56
C ARG A 66 -6.92 -23.95 35.48
#